data_AF-A0A7K4NNA8-F1
#
_entry.id   AF-A0A7K4NNA8-F1
#
_cell.length_a   1.000
_cell.length_b   1.000
_cell.length_c   1.000
_cell.angle_alpha   90.00
_cell.angle_beta   90.00
_cell.angle_gamma   90.00
#
_symmetry.space_group_name_H-M   'P 1'
#
loop_
_entity.id
_entity.type
_entity.pdbx_description
1 polymer ?
#
loop_
_entity_poly.entity_id
_entity_poly.type
_entity_poly.pdbx_seq_one_letter_code
_entity_poly.pdbx_strand_id
1 'polypeptide(L)'
;MKLSGKFFLAFLSLSLLSYGISGAAYASVEPLSVTTNKEFYVEGATITISGFVKDFDTSDPMRSVDVTIMILAPNGNLVSVAQVTPSSDGNYSTTVIADGMISTEGDYTVKAKWSAQENQTMFKFGGSSGVPATEEEPTEQVEEEVEAEPEVDVEPVMGSTQPVCGPGTVLKNGLCVAEQQKKGGGCLIATAAFGSELAPQIQFLREIRDNTVLQTQSGSAFMTGFNQFYYSFSPTIADYERENPAFKETVKIAITPLLTSLAILNYVDIDSEEEMLGYGIGVILLNIGMYFVAPAVVIFKIKNRK
;
A
#
# COMPACT_ATOMS: atom_id res chain seq x y z
N MET A 1 -33.86 30.24 30.36
CA MET A 1 -32.49 30.80 30.45
C MET A 1 -32.08 30.84 31.91
N LYS A 2 -31.03 30.11 32.31
CA LYS A 2 -29.99 30.50 33.30
C LYS A 2 -29.43 29.28 34.04
N LEU A 3 -28.10 29.26 34.13
CA LEU A 3 -27.18 28.36 34.82
C LEU A 3 -26.81 26.98 34.20
N SER A 4 -27.73 26.10 33.80
CA SER A 4 -27.31 24.73 33.40
C SER A 4 -26.56 24.65 32.06
N GLY A 5 -26.94 25.47 31.07
CA GLY A 5 -26.30 25.49 29.75
C GLY A 5 -24.90 26.11 29.71
N LYS A 6 -24.52 26.89 30.74
CA LYS A 6 -23.18 27.50 30.81
C LYS A 6 -22.12 26.54 31.34
N PHE A 7 -22.48 25.58 32.20
CA PHE A 7 -21.57 24.52 32.63
C PHE A 7 -21.34 23.46 31.56
N PHE A 8 -22.36 23.18 30.74
CA PHE A 8 -22.23 22.22 29.64
C PHE A 8 -21.31 22.74 28.52
N LEU A 9 -21.37 24.02 28.20
CA LEU A 9 -20.46 24.65 27.22
C LEU A 9 -19.01 24.74 27.73
N ALA A 10 -18.80 24.95 29.04
CA ALA A 10 -17.46 24.94 29.63
C ALA A 10 -16.81 23.54 29.66
N PHE A 11 -17.60 22.50 29.92
CA PHE A 11 -17.13 21.10 29.83
C PHE A 11 -16.91 20.67 28.37
N LEU A 12 -17.76 21.10 27.44
CA LEU A 12 -17.57 20.82 26.01
C LEU A 12 -16.30 21.50 25.47
N SER A 13 -16.04 22.75 25.86
CA SER A 13 -14.81 23.46 25.48
C SER A 13 -13.55 22.86 26.11
N LEU A 14 -13.64 22.33 27.34
CA LEU A 14 -12.50 21.69 28.02
C LEU A 14 -12.23 20.28 27.47
N SER A 15 -13.27 19.59 26.96
CA SER A 15 -13.11 18.34 26.21
C SER A 15 -12.54 18.56 24.80
N LEU A 16 -12.84 19.67 24.14
CA LEU A 16 -12.26 20.01 22.84
C LEU A 16 -10.78 20.41 22.95
N LEU A 17 -10.34 20.93 24.10
CA LEU A 17 -8.92 21.18 24.38
C LEU A 17 -8.14 19.90 24.72
N SER A 18 -8.79 18.83 25.21
CA SER A 18 -8.12 17.54 25.45
C SER A 18 -7.95 16.70 24.18
N TYR A 19 -8.64 17.03 23.09
CA TYR A 19 -8.42 16.43 21.77
C TYR A 19 -7.56 17.31 20.84
N GLY A 20 -7.11 18.48 21.30
CA GLY A 20 -6.31 19.42 20.51
C GLY A 20 -4.79 19.34 20.72
N ILE A 21 -4.29 18.50 21.61
CA ILE A 21 -2.84 18.30 21.83
C ILE A 21 -2.53 16.80 21.77
N SER A 22 -2.67 16.24 20.60
CA SER A 22 -1.96 15.02 20.22
C SER A 22 -1.42 15.18 18.80
N GLY A 23 -0.86 16.37 18.53
CA GLY A 23 0.14 16.57 17.49
C GLY A 23 1.51 16.10 17.97
N ALA A 24 1.58 14.93 18.59
CA ALA A 24 2.79 14.14 18.47
C ALA A 24 2.57 13.37 17.16
N ALA A 25 3.01 13.98 16.06
CA ALA A 25 3.38 13.20 14.90
C ALA A 25 4.45 12.22 15.39
N TYR A 26 4.03 11.04 15.81
CA TYR A 26 4.90 9.89 15.79
C TYR A 26 5.26 9.78 14.31
N ALA A 27 6.48 10.20 13.97
CA ALA A 27 7.08 9.82 12.71
C ALA A 27 7.10 8.28 12.74
N SER A 28 6.06 7.66 12.20
CA SER A 28 6.05 6.25 11.91
C SER A 28 7.08 6.09 10.81
N VAL A 29 8.33 5.81 11.22
CA VAL A 29 9.38 5.42 10.28
C VAL A 29 8.80 4.29 9.45
N GLU A 30 8.64 4.54 8.16
CA GLU A 30 8.05 3.59 7.24
C GLU A 30 8.82 2.27 7.32
N PRO A 31 8.13 1.12 7.29
CA PRO A 31 8.77 -0.18 7.52
C PRO A 31 9.76 -0.55 6.40
N LEU A 32 9.68 0.12 5.26
CA LEU A 32 10.63 0.05 4.16
C LEU A 32 10.84 1.48 3.68
N SER A 33 12.06 1.97 3.61
CA SER A 33 12.40 3.25 2.98
C SER A 33 13.18 3.02 1.69
N VAL A 34 13.04 3.89 0.70
CA VAL A 34 13.86 3.87 -0.52
C VAL A 34 14.15 5.29 -0.96
N THR A 35 15.41 5.56 -1.29
CA THR A 35 15.88 6.86 -1.77
C THR A 35 16.95 6.65 -2.83
N THR A 36 17.25 7.71 -3.56
CA THR A 36 18.42 7.76 -4.43
C THR A 36 19.36 8.86 -3.96
N ASN A 37 20.65 8.78 -4.31
CA ASN A 37 21.66 9.74 -3.84
C ASN A 37 21.48 11.16 -4.40
N LYS A 38 20.75 11.34 -5.51
CA LYS A 38 20.44 12.62 -6.16
C LYS A 38 19.04 12.57 -6.77
N GLU A 39 18.40 13.72 -6.92
CA GLU A 39 17.09 13.83 -7.58
C GLU A 39 17.19 13.92 -9.12
N PHE A 40 18.38 14.21 -9.67
CA PHE A 40 18.62 14.41 -11.10
C PHE A 40 19.89 13.72 -11.58
N TYR A 41 19.82 13.05 -12.73
CA TYR A 41 20.92 12.34 -13.38
C TYR A 41 20.99 12.62 -14.87
N VAL A 42 22.19 12.47 -15.43
CA VAL A 42 22.49 12.54 -16.87
C VAL A 42 23.01 11.19 -17.35
N GLU A 43 23.11 11.00 -18.66
CA GLU A 43 23.63 9.76 -19.26
C GLU A 43 25.00 9.37 -18.67
N GLY A 44 25.16 8.08 -18.35
CA GLY A 44 26.38 7.52 -17.76
C GLY A 44 26.57 7.78 -16.26
N ALA A 45 25.69 8.56 -15.61
CA ALA A 45 25.79 8.82 -14.18
C ALA A 45 25.45 7.56 -13.35
N THR A 46 26.19 7.34 -12.26
CA THR A 46 25.89 6.28 -11.31
C THR A 46 24.78 6.70 -10.35
N ILE A 47 23.66 5.99 -10.40
CA ILE A 47 22.52 6.12 -9.51
C ILE A 47 22.72 5.13 -8.36
N THR A 48 22.86 5.63 -7.15
CA THR A 48 22.90 4.81 -5.93
C THR A 48 21.51 4.81 -5.31
N ILE A 49 20.92 3.62 -5.19
CA ILE A 49 19.62 3.39 -4.58
C ILE A 49 19.86 2.77 -3.22
N SER A 50 19.36 3.40 -2.16
CA SER A 50 19.55 2.91 -0.80
C SER A 50 18.29 3.07 0.05
N GLY A 51 18.21 2.27 1.10
CA GLY A 51 17.05 2.24 1.95
C GLY A 51 17.26 1.42 3.21
N PHE A 52 16.21 1.37 4.02
CA PHE A 52 16.19 0.68 5.30
C PHE A 52 14.96 -0.21 5.41
N VAL A 53 15.17 -1.40 5.92
CA VAL A 53 14.13 -2.37 6.26
C VAL A 53 13.98 -2.44 7.77
N LYS A 54 12.81 -2.05 8.27
CA LYS A 54 12.49 -2.16 9.68
C LYS A 54 12.24 -3.62 10.07
N ASP A 55 12.77 -4.00 11.22
CA ASP A 55 12.62 -5.34 11.80
C ASP A 55 13.19 -6.47 10.91
N PHE A 56 14.19 -6.16 10.08
CA PHE A 56 14.96 -7.18 9.36
C PHE A 56 15.66 -8.09 10.36
N ASP A 57 15.50 -9.40 10.18
CA ASP A 57 16.04 -10.40 11.11
C ASP A 57 16.60 -11.57 10.31
N THR A 58 17.93 -11.74 10.39
CA THR A 58 18.65 -12.83 9.70
C THR A 58 18.36 -14.21 10.28
N SER A 59 17.80 -14.28 11.50
CA SER A 59 17.45 -15.53 12.17
C SER A 59 16.04 -16.05 11.84
N ASP A 60 15.17 -15.18 11.32
CA ASP A 60 13.81 -15.54 10.89
C ASP A 60 13.76 -15.66 9.36
N PRO A 61 13.57 -16.87 8.80
CA PRO A 61 13.49 -17.08 7.34
C PRO A 61 12.39 -16.28 6.64
N MET A 62 11.39 -15.79 7.37
CA MET A 62 10.34 -14.93 6.82
C MET A 62 10.72 -13.44 6.81
N ARG A 63 11.76 -13.04 7.56
CA ARG A 63 12.26 -11.67 7.65
C ARG A 63 13.66 -11.48 7.07
N SER A 64 14.37 -12.57 6.78
CA SER A 64 15.68 -12.57 6.12
C SER A 64 15.59 -12.60 4.59
N VAL A 65 14.55 -11.99 4.00
CA VAL A 65 14.32 -12.00 2.54
C VAL A 65 14.93 -10.76 1.87
N ASP A 66 15.30 -10.91 0.61
CA ASP A 66 15.87 -9.83 -0.19
C ASP A 66 14.86 -8.73 -0.50
N VAL A 67 15.37 -7.50 -0.60
CA VAL A 67 14.62 -6.36 -1.13
C VAL A 67 14.71 -6.41 -2.64
N THR A 68 13.55 -6.41 -3.31
CA THR A 68 13.47 -6.28 -4.77
C THR A 68 13.31 -4.81 -5.13
N ILE A 69 14.25 -4.29 -5.93
CA ILE A 69 14.27 -2.92 -6.42
C ILE A 69 13.94 -2.95 -7.91
N MET A 70 12.95 -2.19 -8.34
CA MET A 70 12.50 -2.08 -9.72
C MET A 70 12.57 -0.64 -10.17
N ILE A 71 13.15 -0.39 -11.34
CA ILE A 71 13.19 0.94 -11.96
C ILE A 71 12.22 0.93 -13.14
N LEU A 72 11.28 1.87 -13.15
CA LEU A 72 10.30 2.05 -14.22
C LEU A 72 10.58 3.36 -14.95
N ALA A 73 10.56 3.30 -16.28
CA ALA A 73 10.65 4.47 -17.15
C ALA A 73 9.38 5.36 -17.05
N PRO A 74 9.43 6.61 -17.55
CA PRO A 74 8.29 7.53 -17.55
C PRO A 74 7.04 6.98 -18.26
N ASN A 75 7.23 6.06 -19.21
CA ASN A 75 6.15 5.37 -19.93
C ASN A 75 5.60 4.13 -19.18
N GLY A 76 6.08 3.87 -17.96
CA GLY A 76 5.69 2.72 -17.13
C GLY A 76 6.43 1.41 -17.47
N ASN A 77 7.31 1.39 -18.47
CA ASN A 77 8.06 0.18 -18.80
C ASN A 77 9.10 -0.14 -17.73
N LEU A 78 9.29 -1.44 -17.46
CA LEU A 78 10.34 -1.91 -16.57
C LEU A 78 11.70 -1.77 -17.24
N VAL A 79 12.64 -1.14 -16.54
CA VAL A 79 13.98 -0.79 -17.04
C VAL A 79 15.06 -1.59 -16.35
N SER A 80 14.95 -1.79 -15.03
CA SER A 80 15.92 -2.57 -14.26
C SER A 80 15.26 -3.25 -13.07
N VAL A 81 15.82 -4.40 -12.67
CA VAL A 81 15.45 -5.13 -11.46
C VAL A 81 16.72 -5.56 -10.74
N ALA A 82 16.81 -5.30 -9.45
CA ALA A 82 17.86 -5.81 -8.57
C ALA A 82 17.25 -6.47 -7.34
N GLN A 83 17.91 -7.50 -6.82
CA GLN A 83 17.59 -8.08 -5.51
C GLN A 83 18.79 -7.88 -4.60
N VAL A 84 18.55 -7.30 -3.43
CA VAL A 84 19.60 -6.93 -2.47
C VAL A 84 19.23 -7.50 -1.12
N THR A 85 20.10 -8.33 -0.56
CA THR A 85 19.97 -8.79 0.83
C THR A 85 20.34 -7.63 1.76
N PRO A 86 19.43 -7.19 2.66
CA PRO A 86 19.78 -6.20 3.67
C PRO A 86 20.91 -6.67 4.59
N SER A 87 21.67 -5.72 5.09
CA SER A 87 22.64 -5.93 6.16
C SER A 87 21.94 -6.26 7.48
N SER A 88 22.67 -6.75 8.48
CA SER A 88 22.09 -7.14 9.78
C SER A 88 21.39 -6.00 10.53
N ASP A 89 21.69 -4.76 10.16
CA ASP A 89 21.04 -3.55 10.68
C ASP A 89 19.79 -3.15 9.87
N GLY A 90 19.46 -3.86 8.78
CA GLY A 90 18.34 -3.57 7.89
C GLY A 90 18.67 -2.63 6.74
N ASN A 91 19.89 -2.09 6.64
CA ASN A 91 20.28 -1.22 5.53
C ASN A 91 20.54 -2.02 4.25
N TYR A 92 20.15 -1.47 3.11
CA TYR A 92 20.47 -2.02 1.80
C TYR A 92 20.86 -0.92 0.82
N SER A 93 21.70 -1.27 -0.15
CA SER A 93 22.15 -0.36 -1.20
C SER A 93 22.49 -1.11 -2.48
N THR A 94 22.23 -0.50 -3.62
CA THR A 94 22.66 -0.97 -4.93
C THR A 94 22.94 0.21 -5.86
N THR A 95 23.66 -0.04 -6.94
CA THR A 95 24.00 0.96 -7.94
C THR A 95 23.54 0.53 -9.32
N VAL A 96 23.08 1.49 -10.11
CA VAL A 96 22.79 1.31 -11.53
C VAL A 96 23.40 2.48 -12.32
N ILE A 97 23.89 2.21 -13.52
CA ILE A 97 24.34 3.26 -14.42
C ILE A 97 23.14 3.77 -15.22
N ALA A 98 22.99 5.09 -15.31
CA ALA A 98 21.96 5.76 -16.10
C ALA A 98 22.27 5.65 -17.61
N ASP A 99 22.13 4.43 -18.13
CA ASP A 99 22.46 4.06 -19.51
C ASP A 99 21.54 2.91 -19.99
N GLY A 100 21.62 2.56 -21.27
CA GLY A 100 20.90 1.46 -21.91
C GLY A 100 19.39 1.67 -21.90
N MET A 101 18.69 0.94 -21.03
CA MET A 101 17.23 1.06 -20.87
C MET A 101 16.83 2.34 -20.10
N ILE A 102 17.75 3.01 -19.40
CA ILE A 102 17.57 4.37 -18.88
C ILE A 102 18.05 5.37 -19.94
N SER A 103 17.24 5.60 -20.97
CA SER A 103 17.62 6.45 -22.12
C SER A 103 16.58 7.49 -22.51
N THR A 104 15.38 7.45 -21.92
CA THR A 104 14.30 8.39 -22.24
C THR A 104 14.28 9.51 -21.20
N GLU A 105 14.33 10.77 -21.62
CA GLU A 105 14.22 11.90 -20.68
C GLU A 105 12.88 11.86 -19.92
N GLY A 106 12.92 12.12 -18.61
CA GLY A 106 11.73 12.19 -17.76
C GLY A 106 11.93 11.67 -16.35
N ASP A 107 10.81 11.48 -15.66
CA ASP A 107 10.77 11.04 -14.27
C ASP A 107 10.69 9.50 -14.20
N TYR A 108 11.74 8.89 -13.66
CA TYR A 108 11.82 7.45 -13.42
C TYR A 108 11.35 7.14 -12.00
N THR A 109 10.63 6.02 -11.85
CA THR A 109 10.17 5.54 -10.55
C THR A 109 10.99 4.37 -10.08
N VAL A 110 11.58 4.47 -8.89
CA VAL A 110 12.26 3.37 -8.19
C VAL A 110 11.31 2.80 -7.15
N LYS A 111 10.85 1.57 -7.37
CA LYS A 111 10.00 0.83 -6.42
C LYS A 111 10.84 -0.18 -5.66
N ALA A 112 10.80 -0.12 -4.33
CA ALA A 112 11.36 -1.13 -3.46
C ALA A 112 10.24 -1.98 -2.87
N LYS A 113 10.47 -3.30 -2.84
CA LYS A 113 9.54 -4.26 -2.27
C LYS A 113 10.28 -5.21 -1.34
N TRP A 114 9.75 -5.37 -0.14
CA TRP A 114 10.25 -6.30 0.85
C TRP A 114 9.10 -7.03 1.51
N SER A 115 9.01 -8.35 1.31
CA SER A 115 7.86 -9.15 1.73
C SER A 115 6.52 -8.56 1.23
N ALA A 116 5.68 -8.07 2.16
CA ALA A 116 4.39 -7.43 1.88
C ALA A 116 4.47 -5.89 1.90
N GLN A 117 5.63 -5.33 2.25
CA GLN A 117 5.86 -3.89 2.28
C GLN A 117 6.37 -3.42 0.92
N GLU A 118 5.91 -2.25 0.50
CA GLU A 118 6.38 -1.57 -0.69
C GLU A 118 6.53 -0.08 -0.41
N ASN A 119 7.53 0.52 -1.04
CA ASN A 119 7.74 1.95 -1.03
C ASN A 119 8.36 2.37 -2.37
N GLN A 120 8.29 3.66 -2.71
CA GLN A 120 8.83 4.16 -3.96
C GLN A 120 9.41 5.56 -3.83
N THR A 121 10.36 5.87 -4.70
CA THR A 121 10.93 7.20 -4.87
C THR A 121 11.07 7.49 -6.36
N MET A 122 11.32 8.74 -6.73
CA MET A 122 11.50 9.15 -8.12
C MET A 122 12.82 9.88 -8.29
N PHE A 123 13.40 9.74 -9.48
CA PHE A 123 14.50 10.60 -9.92
C PHE A 123 14.25 11.05 -11.36
N LYS A 124 14.80 12.21 -11.71
CA LYS A 124 14.70 12.77 -13.05
C LYS A 124 15.94 12.44 -13.87
N PHE A 125 15.75 12.02 -15.10
CA PHE A 125 16.82 11.76 -16.06
C PHE A 125 16.78 12.79 -17.20
N GLY A 126 17.90 13.48 -17.41
CA GLY A 126 18.03 14.60 -18.36
C GLY A 126 18.67 14.24 -19.71
N GLY A 127 18.95 12.96 -19.98
CA GLY A 127 19.52 12.53 -21.26
C GLY A 127 21.00 12.91 -21.47
N SER A 128 21.41 12.90 -22.74
CA SER A 128 22.81 13.07 -23.19
C SER A 128 23.34 14.52 -23.18
N SER A 129 22.49 15.50 -22.88
CA SER A 129 22.90 16.91 -23.03
C SER A 129 23.75 17.38 -21.85
N GLY A 130 25.04 17.53 -22.12
CA GLY A 130 26.08 17.81 -21.15
C GLY A 130 25.98 19.15 -20.40
N VAL A 131 26.34 19.05 -19.12
CA VAL A 131 27.20 19.90 -18.26
C VAL A 131 26.60 19.87 -16.84
N PRO A 132 27.34 19.39 -15.83
CA PRO A 132 26.85 19.25 -14.46
C PRO A 132 26.90 20.58 -13.72
N ALA A 133 25.87 20.85 -12.91
CA ALA A 133 25.97 21.82 -11.82
C ALA A 133 26.81 21.20 -10.70
N THR A 134 27.95 21.83 -10.49
CA THR A 134 28.99 21.56 -9.50
C THR A 134 28.44 21.61 -8.07
N GLU A 135 28.77 20.61 -7.26
CA GLU A 135 29.15 20.83 -5.86
C GLU A 135 30.13 19.73 -5.43
N GLU A 136 31.08 20.14 -4.61
CA GLU A 136 32.45 19.63 -4.54
C GLU A 136 32.64 18.28 -3.82
N GLU A 137 33.80 17.71 -4.14
CA GLU A 137 34.49 16.54 -3.61
C GLU A 137 34.73 16.56 -2.07
N PRO A 138 35.09 15.42 -1.42
CA PRO A 138 36.49 15.00 -1.44
C PRO A 138 36.74 13.53 -1.80
N THR A 139 37.68 13.39 -2.72
CA THR A 139 38.68 12.33 -2.92
C THR A 139 38.92 11.33 -1.77
N GLU A 140 38.90 10.05 -2.11
CA GLU A 140 39.88 9.09 -1.58
C GLU A 140 40.22 8.05 -2.67
N GLN A 141 41.51 7.90 -2.92
CA GLN A 141 42.15 7.12 -3.99
C GLN A 141 42.34 5.67 -3.53
N VAL A 142 42.07 4.68 -4.41
CA VAL A 142 42.86 3.45 -4.51
C VAL A 142 42.84 2.97 -5.97
N GLU A 143 44.02 2.93 -6.60
CA GLU A 143 44.31 2.27 -7.88
C GLU A 143 44.69 0.79 -7.67
N GLU A 144 44.25 -0.08 -8.59
CA GLU A 144 45.01 -1.10 -9.37
C GLU A 144 43.97 -2.13 -9.87
N GLU A 145 43.60 -2.12 -11.16
CA GLU A 145 44.19 -2.90 -12.29
C GLU A 145 44.19 -4.42 -11.98
N VAL A 146 43.51 -5.29 -12.74
CA VAL A 146 44.02 -5.94 -13.97
C VAL A 146 42.90 -6.65 -14.77
N GLU A 147 42.93 -6.40 -16.08
CA GLU A 147 42.56 -7.18 -17.29
C GLU A 147 41.57 -8.38 -17.32
N ALA A 148 40.59 -8.23 -18.23
CA ALA A 148 40.21 -9.05 -19.40
C ALA A 148 39.70 -10.52 -19.30
N GLU A 149 38.41 -10.67 -19.68
CA GLU A 149 37.71 -11.63 -20.61
C GLU A 149 38.36 -12.97 -21.08
N PRO A 150 37.60 -14.00 -21.57
CA PRO A 150 36.26 -13.95 -22.19
C PRO A 150 35.23 -15.10 -21.90
N GLU A 151 34.01 -14.85 -22.39
CA GLU A 151 32.93 -15.71 -22.92
C GLU A 151 32.93 -17.24 -22.74
N VAL A 152 31.78 -17.79 -22.32
CA VAL A 152 31.31 -19.13 -22.73
C VAL A 152 29.80 -19.11 -22.99
N ASP A 153 29.45 -19.31 -24.26
CA ASP A 153 28.14 -19.74 -24.78
C ASP A 153 27.65 -21.03 -24.11
N VAL A 154 26.37 -21.07 -23.71
CA VAL A 154 25.61 -22.34 -23.70
C VAL A 154 24.17 -22.09 -24.18
N GLU A 155 23.84 -22.75 -25.28
CA GLU A 155 22.53 -22.85 -25.94
C GLU A 155 21.38 -23.36 -25.02
N PRO A 156 20.11 -23.16 -25.43
CA PRO A 156 18.95 -23.49 -24.61
C PRO A 156 18.58 -24.97 -24.70
N VAL A 157 18.38 -25.62 -23.55
CA VAL A 157 17.76 -26.96 -23.50
C VAL A 157 16.24 -26.82 -23.44
N MET A 158 15.60 -27.57 -24.33
CA MET A 158 14.17 -27.59 -24.63
C MET A 158 13.25 -27.99 -23.47
N GLY A 159 11.98 -27.61 -23.65
CA GLY A 159 10.90 -27.72 -22.69
C GLY A 159 10.61 -29.12 -22.17
N SER A 160 10.28 -29.17 -20.88
CA SER A 160 9.47 -30.23 -20.30
C SER A 160 8.05 -29.72 -20.13
N THR A 161 7.08 -30.45 -20.70
CA THR A 161 5.65 -30.29 -20.47
C THR A 161 5.33 -30.28 -18.96
N GLN A 162 5.11 -29.10 -18.40
CA GLN A 162 4.66 -28.97 -17.01
C GLN A 162 3.16 -29.30 -16.92
N PRO A 163 2.72 -30.06 -15.90
CA PRO A 163 1.31 -30.34 -15.69
C PRO A 163 0.56 -29.05 -15.33
N VAL A 164 -0.54 -28.78 -16.03
CA VAL A 164 -1.42 -27.64 -15.73
C VAL A 164 -2.25 -27.99 -14.50
N CYS A 165 -2.01 -27.30 -13.39
CA CYS A 165 -2.80 -27.42 -12.18
C CYS A 165 -4.20 -26.77 -12.36
N GLY A 166 -5.22 -27.33 -11.70
CA GLY A 166 -6.59 -26.81 -11.75
C GLY A 166 -6.76 -25.47 -11.03
N PRO A 167 -7.90 -24.77 -11.23
CA PRO A 167 -8.16 -23.48 -10.60
C PRO A 167 -8.07 -23.57 -9.07
N GLY A 168 -7.31 -22.65 -8.45
CA GLY A 168 -7.07 -22.60 -6.99
C GLY A 168 -5.83 -23.36 -6.50
N THR A 169 -5.02 -23.91 -7.41
CA THR A 169 -3.77 -24.62 -7.07
C THR A 169 -2.60 -24.09 -7.88
N VAL A 170 -1.43 -24.02 -7.25
CA VAL A 170 -0.18 -23.60 -7.88
C VAL A 170 0.80 -24.77 -7.91
N LEU A 171 1.54 -24.90 -9.01
CA LEU A 171 2.56 -25.93 -9.16
C LEU A 171 3.79 -25.55 -8.31
N LYS A 172 4.00 -26.23 -7.18
CA LYS A 172 5.22 -26.12 -6.38
C LYS A 172 5.90 -27.49 -6.34
N ASN A 173 7.17 -27.53 -6.74
CA ASN A 173 7.99 -28.76 -6.74
C ASN A 173 7.34 -29.94 -7.50
N GLY A 174 6.68 -29.68 -8.62
CA GLY A 174 6.00 -30.72 -9.42
C GLY A 174 4.70 -31.26 -8.81
N LEU A 175 4.23 -30.67 -7.70
CA LEU A 175 2.98 -31.00 -7.03
C LEU A 175 2.02 -29.81 -7.10
N CYS A 176 0.77 -30.05 -7.47
CA CYS A 176 -0.28 -29.04 -7.36
C CYS A 176 -0.66 -28.89 -5.89
N VAL A 177 -0.22 -27.80 -5.26
CA VAL A 177 -0.61 -27.47 -3.89
C VAL A 177 -1.73 -26.44 -3.92
N ALA A 178 -2.66 -26.52 -2.98
CA ALA A 178 -3.60 -25.43 -2.74
C ALA A 178 -2.80 -24.15 -2.55
N GLU A 179 -3.12 -23.11 -3.32
CA GLU A 179 -2.52 -21.81 -3.12
C GLU A 179 -2.83 -21.43 -1.66
N GLN A 180 -1.80 -21.40 -0.81
CA GLN A 180 -1.95 -20.80 0.52
C GLN A 180 -2.37 -19.37 0.22
N GLN A 181 -3.67 -19.12 0.38
CA GLN A 181 -4.29 -17.85 0.05
C GLN A 181 -3.37 -16.74 0.51
N LYS A 182 -2.88 -15.92 -0.43
CA LYS A 182 -2.33 -14.62 -0.09
C LYS A 182 -3.33 -14.02 0.90
N LYS A 183 -2.91 -13.87 2.16
CA LYS A 183 -3.77 -13.65 3.34
C LYS A 183 -4.45 -12.27 3.37
N GLY A 184 -4.62 -11.63 2.22
CA GLY A 184 -5.17 -10.29 2.08
C GLY A 184 -5.48 -10.02 0.63
N GLY A 185 -6.76 -9.88 0.31
CA GLY A 185 -7.24 -9.50 -1.02
C GLY A 185 -8.76 -9.62 -1.15
N GLY A 186 -9.38 -10.52 -0.38
CA GLY A 186 -10.82 -10.76 -0.39
C GLY A 186 -11.59 -9.96 0.66
N CYS A 187 -12.82 -9.54 0.32
CA CYS A 187 -13.75 -8.94 1.27
C CYS A 187 -14.39 -10.03 2.15
N LEU A 188 -13.65 -10.63 3.09
CA LEU A 188 -14.04 -11.79 3.89
C LEU A 188 -15.39 -11.64 4.61
N ILE A 189 -15.57 -10.55 5.36
CA ILE A 189 -16.82 -10.25 6.10
C ILE A 189 -17.99 -10.10 5.12
N ALA A 190 -17.82 -9.30 4.06
CA ALA A 190 -18.87 -9.12 3.07
C ALA A 190 -19.21 -10.45 2.38
N THR A 191 -18.21 -11.26 2.06
CA THR A 191 -18.38 -12.57 1.44
C THR A 191 -19.17 -13.52 2.34
N ALA A 192 -18.90 -13.53 3.64
CA ALA A 192 -19.68 -14.30 4.60
C ALA A 192 -21.13 -13.79 4.72
N ALA A 193 -21.32 -12.47 4.74
CA ALA A 193 -22.64 -11.82 4.80
C ALA A 193 -23.50 -12.05 3.54
N PHE A 194 -22.93 -11.93 2.34
CA PHE A 194 -23.64 -12.01 1.06
C PHE A 194 -23.55 -13.38 0.38
N GLY A 195 -22.70 -14.28 0.88
CA GLY A 195 -22.62 -15.68 0.48
C GLY A 195 -21.77 -16.00 -0.75
N SER A 196 -21.21 -14.99 -1.43
CA SER A 196 -20.32 -15.21 -2.58
C SER A 196 -19.41 -14.00 -2.80
N GLU A 197 -18.13 -14.22 -3.12
CA GLU A 197 -17.22 -13.16 -3.55
C GLU A 197 -17.63 -12.51 -4.89
N LEU A 198 -18.48 -13.20 -5.66
CA LEU A 198 -19.06 -12.75 -6.92
C LEU A 198 -20.44 -12.12 -6.74
N ALA A 199 -20.90 -11.91 -5.51
CA ALA A 199 -22.17 -11.22 -5.29
C ALA A 199 -22.08 -9.78 -5.84
N PRO A 200 -23.15 -9.23 -6.45
CA PRO A 200 -23.13 -7.90 -7.06
C PRO A 200 -22.65 -6.79 -6.11
N GLN A 201 -23.01 -6.90 -4.82
CA GLN A 201 -22.60 -5.94 -3.79
C GLN A 201 -21.09 -5.93 -3.54
N ILE A 202 -20.43 -7.07 -3.65
CA ILE A 202 -18.99 -7.22 -3.41
C ILE A 202 -18.22 -6.85 -4.66
N GLN A 203 -18.73 -7.20 -5.84
CA GLN A 203 -18.17 -6.75 -7.11
C GLN A 203 -18.22 -5.23 -7.22
N PHE A 204 -19.34 -4.62 -6.82
CA PHE A 204 -19.45 -3.17 -6.71
C PHE A 204 -18.32 -2.56 -5.87
N LEU A 205 -18.06 -3.11 -4.67
CA LEU A 205 -16.95 -2.64 -3.83
C LEU A 205 -15.58 -2.81 -4.49
N ARG A 206 -15.36 -3.92 -5.21
CA ARG A 206 -14.11 -4.18 -5.93
C ARG A 206 -13.90 -3.16 -7.04
N GLU A 207 -14.94 -2.87 -7.81
CA GLU A 207 -14.88 -1.88 -8.89
C GLU A 207 -14.56 -0.48 -8.34
N ILE A 208 -15.22 -0.04 -7.27
CA ILE A 208 -14.90 1.25 -6.63
C ILE A 208 -13.46 1.26 -6.09
N ARG A 209 -13.05 0.18 -5.43
CA ARG A 209 -11.68 0.08 -4.92
C ARG A 209 -10.67 0.17 -6.06
N ASP A 210 -10.83 -0.65 -7.09
CA ASP A 210 -9.82 -0.85 -8.13
C ASP A 210 -9.80 0.31 -9.14
N ASN A 211 -10.97 0.85 -9.50
CA ASN A 211 -11.07 1.88 -10.54
C ASN A 211 -11.14 3.32 -9.99
N THR A 212 -11.44 3.51 -8.71
CA THR A 212 -11.58 4.84 -8.11
C THR A 212 -10.54 5.04 -7.02
N VAL A 213 -10.59 4.24 -5.95
CA VAL A 213 -9.76 4.47 -4.76
C VAL A 213 -8.27 4.22 -5.02
N LEU A 214 -7.91 3.09 -5.63
CA LEU A 214 -6.52 2.71 -5.89
C LEU A 214 -5.85 3.49 -7.04
N GLN A 215 -6.62 4.27 -7.80
CA GLN A 215 -6.07 5.14 -8.84
C GLN A 215 -5.45 6.43 -8.26
N THR A 216 -5.64 6.67 -6.96
CA THR A 216 -5.11 7.85 -6.25
C THR A 216 -4.10 7.44 -5.19
N GLN A 217 -3.11 8.31 -4.94
CA GLN A 217 -2.11 8.11 -3.91
C GLN A 217 -2.74 8.11 -2.52
N SER A 218 -3.65 9.05 -2.26
CA SER A 218 -4.39 9.15 -1.00
C SER A 218 -5.27 7.92 -0.72
N GLY A 219 -5.98 7.42 -1.74
CA GLY A 219 -6.80 6.22 -1.63
C GLY A 219 -5.97 4.94 -1.45
N SER A 220 -4.84 4.81 -2.12
CA SER A 220 -3.91 3.68 -1.95
C SER A 220 -3.31 3.62 -0.53
N ALA A 221 -2.88 4.77 0.00
CA ALA A 221 -2.38 4.88 1.37
C ALA A 221 -3.46 4.52 2.41
N PHE A 222 -4.68 5.02 2.22
CA PHE A 222 -5.83 4.64 3.04
C PHE A 222 -6.10 3.13 2.99
N MET A 223 -6.13 2.55 1.79
CA MET A 223 -6.41 1.12 1.60
C MET A 223 -5.34 0.24 2.23
N THR A 224 -4.08 0.68 2.25
CA THR A 224 -2.98 -0.04 2.92
C THR A 224 -3.25 -0.13 4.42
N GLY A 225 -3.51 0.99 5.08
CA GLY A 225 -3.84 1.02 6.51
C GLY A 225 -5.14 0.29 6.84
N PHE A 226 -6.17 0.50 6.01
CA PHE A 226 -7.45 -0.19 6.14
C PHE A 226 -7.28 -1.71 6.04
N ASN A 227 -6.53 -2.21 5.05
CA ASN A 227 -6.32 -3.64 4.85
C ASN A 227 -5.59 -4.26 6.04
N GLN A 228 -4.55 -3.61 6.56
CA GLN A 228 -3.83 -4.10 7.73
C GLN A 228 -4.78 -4.27 8.93
N PHE A 229 -5.61 -3.27 9.20
CA PHE A 229 -6.59 -3.35 10.27
C PHE A 229 -7.68 -4.39 9.97
N TYR A 230 -8.28 -4.34 8.78
CA TYR A 230 -9.36 -5.23 8.34
C TYR A 230 -8.99 -6.72 8.41
N TYR A 231 -7.83 -7.11 7.88
CA TYR A 231 -7.39 -8.50 7.88
C TYR A 231 -6.93 -8.99 9.26
N SER A 232 -6.71 -8.09 10.23
CA SER A 232 -6.37 -8.50 11.60
C SER A 232 -7.53 -9.16 12.36
N PHE A 233 -8.80 -8.85 11.99
CA PHE A 233 -9.99 -9.37 12.68
C PHE A 233 -11.01 -10.03 11.74
N SER A 234 -11.00 -9.70 10.44
CA SER A 234 -12.01 -10.20 9.49
C SER A 234 -12.12 -11.72 9.37
N PRO A 235 -11.05 -12.54 9.49
CA PRO A 235 -11.20 -13.99 9.46
C PRO A 235 -12.10 -14.50 10.59
N THR A 236 -11.85 -14.06 11.82
CA THR A 236 -12.63 -14.48 13.00
C THR A 236 -14.09 -14.06 12.89
N ILE A 237 -14.36 -12.86 12.36
CA ILE A 237 -15.74 -12.41 12.15
C ILE A 237 -16.43 -13.22 11.06
N ALA A 238 -15.76 -13.46 9.93
CA ALA A 238 -16.32 -14.26 8.84
C ALA A 238 -16.59 -15.71 9.25
N ASP A 239 -15.74 -16.30 10.10
CA ASP A 239 -15.96 -17.61 10.70
C ASP A 239 -17.22 -17.60 11.56
N TYR A 240 -17.36 -16.60 12.43
CA TYR A 240 -18.51 -16.46 13.31
C TYR A 240 -19.83 -16.21 12.55
N GLU A 241 -19.80 -15.48 11.43
CA GLU A 241 -20.94 -15.32 10.52
C GLU A 241 -21.39 -16.64 9.89
N ARG A 242 -20.45 -17.53 9.55
CA ARG A 242 -20.77 -18.86 8.99
C ARG A 242 -21.43 -19.77 10.01
N GLU A 243 -21.08 -19.63 11.28
CA GLU A 243 -21.66 -20.42 12.38
C GLU A 243 -23.02 -19.88 12.85
N ASN A 244 -23.29 -18.57 12.69
CA ASN A 244 -24.44 -17.91 13.29
C ASN A 244 -25.28 -17.13 12.24
N PRO A 245 -26.37 -17.73 11.72
CA PRO A 245 -27.23 -17.09 10.72
C PRO A 245 -27.84 -15.75 11.16
N ALA A 246 -28.19 -15.61 12.44
CA ALA A 246 -28.73 -14.36 12.97
C ALA A 246 -27.66 -13.24 13.04
N PHE A 247 -26.42 -13.61 13.37
CA PHE A 247 -25.29 -12.68 13.35
C PHE A 247 -24.98 -12.24 11.93
N LYS A 248 -24.94 -13.18 10.97
CA LYS A 248 -24.80 -12.88 9.54
C LYS A 248 -25.82 -11.85 9.05
N GLU A 249 -27.10 -12.01 9.36
CA GLU A 249 -28.13 -11.03 8.96
C GLU A 249 -27.94 -9.68 9.65
N THR A 250 -27.50 -9.67 10.91
CA THR A 250 -27.16 -8.43 11.62
C THR A 250 -26.00 -7.72 10.95
N VAL A 251 -24.93 -8.44 10.63
CA VAL A 251 -23.77 -7.93 9.91
C VAL A 251 -24.21 -7.39 8.55
N LYS A 252 -24.97 -8.15 7.76
CA LYS A 252 -25.50 -7.72 6.46
C LYS A 252 -26.30 -6.41 6.55
N ILE A 253 -27.22 -6.29 7.51
CA ILE A 253 -27.96 -5.04 7.77
C ILE A 253 -26.99 -3.92 8.14
N ALA A 254 -25.99 -4.21 8.98
CA ALA A 254 -25.00 -3.24 9.38
C ALA A 254 -24.12 -2.78 8.22
N ILE A 255 -23.68 -3.63 7.28
CA ILE A 255 -22.80 -3.18 6.17
C ILE A 255 -23.57 -2.53 5.02
N THR A 256 -24.86 -2.82 4.86
CA THR A 256 -25.65 -2.34 3.70
C THR A 256 -25.63 -0.81 3.54
N PRO A 257 -25.81 0.02 4.59
CA PRO A 257 -25.73 1.46 4.46
C PRO A 257 -24.34 1.96 4.03
N LEU A 258 -23.27 1.32 4.53
CA LEU A 258 -21.90 1.60 4.10
C LEU A 258 -21.75 1.39 2.59
N LEU A 259 -22.26 0.27 2.04
CA LEU A 259 -22.24 0.01 0.59
C LEU A 259 -22.93 1.12 -0.20
N THR A 260 -24.10 1.57 0.27
CA THR A 260 -24.86 2.64 -0.40
C THR A 260 -24.15 3.99 -0.35
N SER A 261 -23.44 4.28 0.74
CA SER A 261 -22.67 5.53 0.86
C SER A 261 -21.44 5.54 -0.05
N LEU A 262 -20.77 4.40 -0.20
CA LEU A 262 -19.63 4.24 -1.10
C LEU A 262 -20.07 4.36 -2.57
N ALA A 263 -21.33 4.05 -2.87
CA ALA A 263 -21.87 4.23 -4.22
C ALA A 263 -21.87 5.67 -4.71
N ILE A 264 -21.87 6.64 -3.79
CA ILE A 264 -21.76 8.06 -4.14
C ILE A 264 -20.45 8.33 -4.90
N LEU A 265 -19.35 7.65 -4.54
CA LEU A 265 -18.04 7.83 -5.19
C LEU A 265 -18.01 7.41 -6.66
N ASN A 266 -19.00 6.64 -7.13
CA ASN A 266 -19.11 6.29 -8.55
C ASN A 266 -19.77 7.38 -9.39
N TYR A 267 -20.58 8.23 -8.76
CA TYR A 267 -21.38 9.25 -9.43
C TYR A 267 -20.71 10.62 -9.47
N VAL A 268 -19.58 10.77 -8.79
CA VAL A 268 -18.74 11.96 -8.84
C VAL A 268 -17.48 11.65 -9.64
N ASP A 269 -17.19 12.48 -10.63
CA ASP A 269 -15.91 12.46 -11.34
C ASP A 269 -14.85 13.00 -10.37
N ILE A 270 -13.89 12.14 -9.99
CA ILE A 270 -12.79 12.48 -9.09
C ILE A 270 -11.54 12.63 -9.96
N ASP A 271 -11.23 13.87 -10.33
CA ASP A 271 -10.13 14.18 -11.26
C ASP A 271 -8.85 14.59 -10.52
N SER A 272 -8.91 14.72 -9.19
CA SER A 272 -7.79 15.18 -8.35
C SER A 272 -7.70 14.47 -6.98
N GLU A 273 -6.49 14.49 -6.40
CA GLU A 273 -6.22 13.95 -5.06
C GLU A 273 -7.01 14.69 -3.95
N GLU A 274 -7.18 16.00 -4.08
CA GLU A 274 -7.91 16.81 -3.09
C GLU A 274 -9.40 16.44 -3.06
N GLU A 275 -10.00 16.17 -4.23
CA GLU A 275 -11.37 15.71 -4.34
C GLU A 275 -11.53 14.31 -3.77
N MET A 276 -10.61 13.37 -4.06
CA MET A 276 -10.65 12.03 -3.46
C MET A 276 -10.61 12.10 -1.93
N LEU A 277 -9.70 12.90 -1.37
CA LEU A 277 -9.61 13.10 0.07
C LEU A 277 -10.89 13.73 0.62
N GLY A 278 -11.43 14.77 -0.04
CA GLY A 278 -12.65 15.44 0.38
C GLY A 278 -13.86 14.51 0.39
N TYR A 279 -14.10 13.79 -0.70
CA TYR A 279 -15.19 12.83 -0.81
C TYR A 279 -14.99 11.63 0.12
N GLY A 280 -13.76 11.11 0.24
CA GLY A 280 -13.42 10.02 1.16
C GLY A 280 -13.70 10.37 2.61
N ILE A 281 -13.24 11.54 3.07
CA ILE A 281 -13.55 12.08 4.41
C ILE A 281 -15.06 12.28 4.57
N GLY A 282 -15.73 12.82 3.55
CA GLY A 282 -17.18 13.00 3.53
C GLY A 282 -17.96 11.70 3.74
N VAL A 283 -17.58 10.63 3.02
CA VAL A 283 -18.19 9.30 3.15
C VAL A 283 -17.92 8.72 4.54
N ILE A 284 -16.70 8.85 5.07
CA ILE A 284 -16.38 8.40 6.43
C ILE A 284 -17.25 9.12 7.47
N LEU A 285 -17.35 10.45 7.40
CA LEU A 285 -18.18 11.25 8.29
C LEU A 285 -19.66 10.91 8.18
N LEU A 286 -20.15 10.67 6.96
CA LEU A 286 -21.52 10.23 6.72
C LEU A 286 -21.80 8.89 7.42
N ASN A 287 -20.89 7.92 7.29
CA ASN A 287 -21.02 6.63 7.97
C ASN A 287 -20.96 6.78 9.48
N ILE A 288 -20.03 7.57 10.03
CA ILE A 288 -19.98 7.83 11.48
C ILE A 288 -21.30 8.45 11.96
N GLY A 289 -21.83 9.43 11.22
CA GLY A 289 -23.13 10.04 11.51
C GLY A 289 -24.27 9.01 11.52
N MET A 290 -24.28 8.11 10.55
CA MET A 290 -25.31 7.10 10.40
C MET A 290 -25.24 5.99 11.47
N TYR A 291 -24.04 5.48 11.78
CA TYR A 291 -23.87 4.37 12.73
C TYR A 291 -23.88 4.80 14.20
N PHE A 292 -23.45 6.03 14.51
CA PHE A 292 -23.31 6.46 15.90
C PHE A 292 -24.27 7.59 16.25
N VAL A 293 -24.32 8.66 15.45
CA VAL A 293 -25.09 9.87 15.80
C VAL A 293 -26.58 9.62 15.68
N ALA A 294 -27.06 9.06 14.56
CA ALA A 294 -28.49 8.82 14.36
C ALA A 294 -29.10 7.87 15.42
N PRO A 295 -28.50 6.71 15.73
CA PRO A 295 -28.98 5.86 16.83
C PRO A 295 -28.95 6.57 18.19
N ALA A 296 -27.89 7.33 18.50
CA ALA A 296 -27.80 8.07 19.76
C ALA A 296 -28.91 9.12 19.91
N VAL A 297 -29.22 9.86 18.85
CA VAL A 297 -30.33 10.84 18.82
C VAL A 297 -31.68 10.14 19.01
N VAL A 298 -31.90 9.00 18.35
CA VAL A 298 -33.13 8.20 18.51
C VAL A 298 -33.27 7.73 19.95
N ILE A 299 -32.22 7.16 20.55
CA ILE A 299 -32.21 6.70 21.94
C ILE A 299 -32.48 7.86 22.90
N PHE A 300 -31.82 9.01 22.71
CA PHE A 300 -32.03 10.21 23.53
C PHE A 300 -33.47 10.73 23.44
N LYS A 301 -34.05 10.75 22.23
CA LYS A 301 -35.44 11.18 22.00
C LYS A 301 -36.46 10.22 22.60
N ILE A 302 -36.20 8.92 22.60
CA ILE A 302 -37.04 7.92 23.28
C ILE A 302 -36.93 8.08 24.80
N LYS A 303 -35.71 8.26 25.33
CA LYS A 303 -35.47 8.43 26.76
C LYS A 303 -36.13 9.70 27.31
N ASN A 304 -36.08 10.82 26.58
CA ASN A 304 -36.69 12.09 26.98
C ASN A 304 -38.20 12.18 26.65
N ARG A 305 -38.79 11.15 26.03
CA ARG A 305 -40.24 11.02 25.84
C ARG A 305 -40.94 10.30 26.99
N LYS A 306 -40.18 9.65 27.88
CA LYS A 306 -40.65 9.19 29.19
C LYS A 306 -40.39 10.27 30.23
#